data_AF-A0A6H2C6Z2-F1
#
_entry.id   AF-A0A6H2C6Z2-F1
#
_cell.length_a   1.000
_cell.length_b   1.000
_cell.length_c   1.000
_cell.angle_alpha   90.00
_cell.angle_beta   90.00
_cell.angle_gamma   90.00
#
_symmetry.space_group_name_H-M   'P 1'
#
loop_
_entity.id
_entity.type
_entity.pdbx_description
1 polymer ?
#
loop_
_entity_poly.entity_id
_entity_poly.type
_entity_poly.pdbx_seq_one_letter_code
_entity_poly.pdbx_strand_id
1 'polypeptide(L)'
;MTATTNVTISKLVYKGAVKRTQADEYIEISNLGNSPANISGWKITSAASSKQFLTFPPGTILEGGKSFRIYTNEVHPETGGFSFGSKTAIWNDAGDEAKLFDTAGSNVSTLAYGKNTVAGIKQELKVPQLKFVATHTLINKQMALGGKVTFTEALSSAIQSFLEDDSNAKNPLALILKDPTAFGLAAGATKAMATEKLRSYLNEGGTLSLLPNAKSSTGVDKNWIFELSLAAFAGKTFCAVVTC
;
A
#
# COMPACT_ATOMS: atom_id res chain seq x y z
N MET A 1 -26.16 11.29 11.99
CA MET A 1 -25.05 11.18 11.02
C MET A 1 -24.79 9.70 10.80
N THR A 2 -25.36 9.11 9.77
CA THR A 2 -25.19 7.69 9.45
C THR A 2 -23.89 7.52 8.67
N ALA A 3 -23.01 6.66 9.16
CA ALA A 3 -21.77 6.29 8.50
C ALA A 3 -22.06 5.76 7.09
N THR A 4 -21.39 6.32 6.09
CA THR A 4 -21.31 5.85 4.71
C THR A 4 -20.47 4.57 4.63
N THR A 5 -20.90 3.50 5.29
CA THR A 5 -20.13 2.24 5.38
C THR A 5 -20.23 1.34 4.15
N ASN A 6 -21.00 1.72 3.12
CA ASN A 6 -21.27 0.84 1.98
C ASN A 6 -20.68 1.32 0.64
N VAL A 7 -19.99 2.46 0.61
CA VAL A 7 -19.32 2.94 -0.61
C VAL A 7 -17.91 2.36 -0.67
N THR A 8 -17.59 1.64 -1.74
CA THR A 8 -16.29 0.99 -1.94
C THR A 8 -15.79 1.18 -3.36
N ILE A 9 -14.48 1.02 -3.57
CA ILE A 9 -13.89 0.85 -4.91
C ILE A 9 -14.11 -0.61 -5.31
N SER A 10 -15.11 -0.86 -6.17
CA SER A 10 -15.52 -2.22 -6.56
C SER A 10 -14.68 -2.80 -7.68
N LYS A 11 -14.08 -1.95 -8.52
CA LYS A 11 -13.33 -2.38 -9.69
C LYS A 11 -12.25 -1.39 -10.08
N LEU A 12 -11.17 -1.89 -10.66
CA LEU A 12 -10.16 -1.09 -11.34
C LEU A 12 -9.78 -1.80 -12.64
N VAL A 13 -9.82 -1.06 -13.74
CA VAL A 13 -9.39 -1.49 -15.07
C VAL A 13 -8.18 -0.66 -15.47
N TYR A 14 -7.06 -1.35 -15.64
CA TYR A 14 -5.76 -0.83 -16.07
C TYR A 14 -5.36 -1.53 -17.38
N LYS A 15 -4.31 -1.05 -18.05
CA LYS A 15 -3.93 -1.49 -19.41
C LYS A 15 -5.05 -1.23 -20.42
N GLY A 16 -5.48 0.03 -20.48
CA GLY A 16 -6.49 0.48 -21.42
C GLY A 16 -6.17 0.11 -22.88
N ALA A 17 -7.20 -0.03 -23.69
CA ALA A 17 -7.08 -0.25 -25.13
C ALA A 17 -6.54 0.99 -25.87
N VAL A 18 -6.74 2.20 -25.32
CA VAL A 18 -6.25 3.44 -25.92
C VAL A 18 -4.75 3.57 -25.68
N LYS A 19 -3.95 3.17 -26.66
CA LYS A 19 -2.48 3.17 -26.56
C LYS A 19 -1.92 4.55 -26.20
N ARG A 20 -0.79 4.56 -25.47
CA ARG A 20 -0.03 5.73 -24.99
C ARG A 20 -0.72 6.53 -23.87
N THR A 21 -1.99 6.89 -24.02
CA THR A 21 -2.69 7.71 -23.01
C THR A 21 -3.44 6.88 -21.98
N GLN A 22 -3.88 5.68 -22.37
CA GLN A 22 -4.70 4.80 -21.54
C GLN A 22 -5.95 5.52 -21.02
N ALA A 23 -6.54 6.35 -21.89
CA ALA A 23 -7.64 7.25 -21.55
C ALA A 23 -8.91 6.52 -21.05
N ASP A 24 -9.05 5.25 -21.45
CA ASP A 24 -10.14 4.34 -21.16
C ASP A 24 -9.95 3.52 -19.88
N GLU A 25 -8.81 3.62 -19.20
CA GLU A 25 -8.66 3.05 -17.87
C GLU A 25 -9.60 3.75 -16.89
N TYR A 26 -10.13 2.99 -15.94
CA TYR A 26 -11.05 3.53 -14.95
C TYR A 26 -11.01 2.77 -13.64
N ILE A 27 -11.49 3.47 -12.63
CA ILE A 27 -11.94 2.87 -11.37
C ILE A 27 -13.45 2.97 -11.28
N GLU A 28 -14.06 1.99 -10.64
CA GLU A 28 -15.49 1.97 -10.34
C GLU A 28 -15.67 2.06 -8.83
N ILE A 29 -16.48 3.03 -8.41
CA ILE A 29 -16.98 3.09 -7.05
C ILE A 29 -18.42 2.62 -7.03
N SER A 30 -18.77 1.81 -6.03
CA SER A 30 -20.12 1.26 -5.87
C SER A 30 -20.63 1.51 -4.47
N ASN A 31 -21.91 1.86 -4.37
CA ASN A 31 -22.63 1.84 -3.11
C ASN A 31 -23.34 0.50 -2.98
N LEU A 32 -22.81 -0.39 -2.14
CA LEU A 32 -23.35 -1.74 -1.92
C LEU A 32 -24.60 -1.75 -1.02
N GLY A 33 -24.97 -0.60 -0.45
CA GLY A 33 -26.16 -0.45 0.36
C GLY A 33 -27.40 -0.14 -0.48
N ASN A 34 -28.54 -0.06 0.20
CA ASN A 34 -29.83 0.21 -0.46
C ASN A 34 -30.27 1.68 -0.32
N SER A 35 -29.48 2.53 0.34
CA SER A 35 -29.79 3.95 0.55
C SER A 35 -28.81 4.84 -0.20
N PRO A 36 -29.25 6.01 -0.68
CA PRO A 36 -28.36 6.96 -1.36
C PRO A 36 -27.23 7.44 -0.45
N ALA A 37 -26.02 7.55 -0.99
CA ALA A 37 -24.85 8.08 -0.31
C ALA A 37 -24.46 9.43 -0.92
N ASN A 38 -24.40 10.48 -0.10
CA ASN A 38 -23.83 11.75 -0.55
C ASN A 38 -22.31 11.69 -0.49
N ILE A 39 -21.67 11.71 -1.67
CA ILE A 39 -20.22 11.66 -1.83
C ILE A 39 -19.64 13.00 -2.30
N SER A 40 -20.41 14.08 -2.20
CA SER A 40 -19.93 15.43 -2.51
C SER A 40 -18.65 15.75 -1.75
N GLY A 41 -17.62 16.21 -2.46
CA GLY A 41 -16.33 16.56 -1.87
C GLY A 41 -15.44 15.39 -1.47
N TRP A 42 -15.89 14.14 -1.64
CA TRP A 42 -15.03 12.97 -1.49
C TRP A 42 -13.92 13.01 -2.55
N LYS A 43 -12.79 12.36 -2.25
CA LYS A 43 -11.60 12.38 -3.10
C LYS A 43 -11.17 10.99 -3.47
N ILE A 44 -10.79 10.80 -4.73
CA ILE A 44 -10.21 9.55 -5.21
C ILE A 44 -8.88 9.81 -5.90
N THR A 45 -7.90 8.94 -5.65
CA THR A 45 -6.51 9.13 -6.10
C THR A 45 -5.77 7.80 -6.25
N SER A 46 -4.70 7.81 -7.06
CA SER A 46 -3.68 6.76 -7.12
C SER A 46 -2.61 7.01 -6.04
N ALA A 47 -2.13 5.95 -5.39
CA ALA A 47 -1.05 6.03 -4.41
C ALA A 47 0.28 6.51 -5.03
N ALA A 48 0.47 6.32 -6.33
CA ALA A 48 1.66 6.75 -7.06
C ALA A 48 1.69 8.26 -7.38
N SER A 49 0.59 8.99 -7.17
CA SER A 49 0.46 10.38 -7.62
C SER A 49 -0.12 11.30 -6.55
N SER A 50 0.68 12.27 -6.11
CA SER A 50 0.21 13.34 -5.21
C SER A 50 -0.60 14.44 -5.91
N LYS A 51 -0.68 14.41 -7.25
CA LYS A 51 -1.26 15.49 -8.07
C LYS A 51 -2.46 15.06 -8.90
N GLN A 52 -2.68 13.75 -9.07
CA GLN A 52 -3.84 13.23 -9.81
C GLN A 52 -4.90 12.77 -8.81
N PHE A 53 -5.85 13.65 -8.53
CA PHE A 53 -7.02 13.33 -7.74
C PHE A 53 -8.27 13.89 -8.42
N LEU A 54 -9.37 13.15 -8.32
CA LEU A 54 -10.71 13.67 -8.59
C LEU A 54 -11.34 14.04 -7.25
N THR A 55 -11.94 15.23 -7.17
CA THR A 55 -12.87 15.58 -6.09
C THR A 55 -14.28 15.56 -6.66
N PHE A 56 -15.19 14.79 -6.07
CA PHE A 56 -16.57 14.75 -6.54
C PHE A 56 -17.25 16.10 -6.35
N PRO A 57 -17.95 16.63 -7.37
CA PRO A 57 -18.57 17.95 -7.31
C PRO A 57 -19.71 17.98 -6.28
N PRO A 58 -20.08 19.18 -5.80
CA PRO A 58 -21.25 19.35 -4.94
C PRO A 58 -22.51 18.76 -5.55
N GLY A 59 -23.33 18.10 -4.74
CA GLY A 59 -24.58 17.47 -5.17
C GLY A 59 -24.40 16.05 -5.73
N THR A 60 -23.20 15.47 -5.67
CA THR A 60 -22.98 14.09 -6.14
C THR A 60 -23.58 13.10 -5.15
N ILE A 61 -24.67 12.44 -5.57
CA ILE A 61 -25.33 11.37 -4.83
C ILE A 61 -25.11 10.05 -5.57
N LEU A 62 -24.56 9.06 -4.87
CA LEU A 62 -24.43 7.70 -5.35
C LEU A 62 -25.55 6.83 -4.77
N GLU A 63 -26.54 6.55 -5.61
CA GLU A 63 -27.70 5.74 -5.27
C GLU A 63 -27.33 4.33 -4.79
N GLY A 64 -28.19 3.75 -3.95
CA GLY A 64 -28.00 2.39 -3.46
C GLY A 64 -27.98 1.36 -4.59
N GLY A 65 -27.03 0.43 -4.55
CA GLY A 65 -26.82 -0.59 -5.59
C GLY A 65 -26.33 -0.03 -6.93
N LYS A 66 -25.93 1.25 -6.99
CA LYS A 66 -25.40 1.89 -8.20
C LYS A 66 -23.90 2.11 -8.10
N SER A 67 -23.31 2.41 -9.24
CA SER A 67 -21.89 2.69 -9.39
C SER A 67 -21.61 3.91 -10.26
N PHE A 68 -20.46 4.51 -10.04
CA PHE A 68 -19.85 5.49 -10.95
C PHE A 68 -18.48 4.99 -11.40
N ARG A 69 -18.11 5.35 -12.63
CA ARG A 69 -16.78 5.15 -13.16
C ARG A 69 -16.05 6.47 -13.32
N ILE A 70 -14.77 6.43 -13.00
CA ILE A 70 -13.87 7.56 -13.09
C ILE A 70 -12.75 7.15 -14.03
N TYR A 71 -12.73 7.76 -15.21
CA TYR A 71 -11.79 7.42 -16.28
C TYR A 71 -10.53 8.28 -16.24
N THR A 72 -9.43 7.80 -16.81
CA THR A 72 -8.18 8.56 -16.96
C THR A 72 -8.42 9.88 -17.70
N ASN A 73 -9.10 9.85 -18.85
CA ASN A 73 -9.38 11.06 -19.63
C ASN A 73 -10.68 11.03 -20.44
N GLU A 74 -11.35 9.89 -20.52
CA GLU A 74 -12.66 9.81 -21.17
C GLU A 74 -13.78 10.34 -20.25
N VAL A 75 -14.93 10.67 -20.84
CA VAL A 75 -16.13 11.13 -20.13
C VAL A 75 -17.31 10.32 -20.67
N HIS A 76 -17.90 9.50 -19.80
CA HIS A 76 -18.99 8.58 -20.12
C HIS A 76 -20.22 8.87 -19.24
N PRO A 77 -21.18 9.71 -19.70
CA PRO A 77 -22.33 10.13 -18.90
C PRO A 77 -23.17 8.98 -18.33
N GLU A 78 -23.27 7.86 -19.05
CA GLU A 78 -24.00 6.67 -18.64
C GLU A 78 -23.38 5.95 -17.42
N THR A 79 -22.15 6.28 -17.07
CA THR A 79 -21.45 5.78 -15.87
C THR A 79 -21.08 6.89 -14.89
N GLY A 80 -21.75 8.05 -14.98
CA GLY A 80 -21.60 9.19 -14.08
C GLY A 80 -20.77 10.34 -14.65
N GLY A 81 -20.09 10.15 -15.78
CA GLY A 81 -19.40 11.24 -16.49
C GLY A 81 -18.14 11.77 -15.78
N PHE A 82 -17.54 11.00 -14.88
CA PHE A 82 -16.36 11.44 -14.13
C PHE A 82 -15.06 11.06 -14.84
N SER A 83 -14.09 11.96 -14.75
CA SER A 83 -12.77 11.81 -15.36
C SER A 83 -11.70 12.50 -14.54
N PHE A 84 -10.50 11.93 -14.47
CA PHE A 84 -9.32 12.63 -13.95
C PHE A 84 -8.87 13.76 -14.88
N GLY A 85 -9.28 13.75 -16.15
CA GLY A 85 -8.83 14.73 -17.15
C GLY A 85 -7.32 14.67 -17.42
N SER A 86 -6.70 13.51 -17.17
CA SER A 86 -5.27 13.32 -17.26
C SER A 86 -4.86 12.93 -18.68
N LYS A 87 -3.88 13.63 -19.25
CA LYS A 87 -3.36 13.30 -20.58
C LYS A 87 -2.47 12.05 -20.61
N THR A 88 -2.14 11.51 -19.43
CA THR A 88 -1.31 10.31 -19.24
C THR A 88 -2.05 9.32 -18.34
N ALA A 89 -1.69 8.04 -18.47
CA ALA A 89 -2.20 6.98 -17.61
C ALA A 89 -2.12 7.37 -16.13
N ILE A 90 -3.18 7.05 -15.39
CA ILE A 90 -3.22 7.20 -13.93
C ILE A 90 -2.66 5.94 -13.27
N TRP A 91 -2.95 4.77 -13.84
CA TRP A 91 -2.73 3.49 -13.20
C TRP A 91 -1.47 2.82 -13.77
N ASN A 92 -0.60 2.32 -12.89
CA ASN A 92 0.65 1.70 -13.33
C ASN A 92 0.44 0.24 -13.75
N ASP A 93 0.87 -0.13 -14.95
CA ASP A 93 0.80 -1.49 -15.49
C ASP A 93 1.44 -2.57 -14.62
N ALA A 94 2.45 -2.20 -13.81
CA ALA A 94 3.15 -3.10 -12.89
C ALA A 94 2.43 -3.29 -11.54
N GLY A 95 1.42 -2.46 -11.27
CA GLY A 95 0.61 -2.46 -10.07
C GLY A 95 0.46 -1.08 -9.45
N ASP A 96 -0.71 -0.80 -8.92
CA ASP A 96 -1.05 0.47 -8.27
C ASP A 96 -2.14 0.28 -7.22
N GLU A 97 -2.38 1.31 -6.41
CA GLU A 97 -3.37 1.34 -5.34
C GLU A 97 -4.27 2.57 -5.47
N ALA A 98 -5.56 2.35 -5.71
CA ALA A 98 -6.59 3.39 -5.68
C ALA A 98 -7.10 3.58 -4.25
N LYS A 99 -7.28 4.84 -3.82
CA LYS A 99 -7.84 5.17 -2.51
C LYS A 99 -8.94 6.20 -2.60
N LEU A 100 -10.01 5.96 -1.83
CA LEU A 100 -11.18 6.81 -1.71
C LEU A 100 -11.22 7.40 -0.30
N PHE A 101 -11.33 8.72 -0.22
CA PHE A 101 -11.37 9.47 1.03
C PHE A 101 -12.69 10.23 1.15
N ASP A 102 -13.23 10.30 2.36
CA ASP A 102 -14.35 11.18 2.69
C ASP A 102 -13.89 12.64 2.84
N THR A 103 -14.83 13.54 3.15
CA THR A 103 -14.55 14.97 3.36
C THR A 103 -13.71 15.26 4.60
N ALA A 104 -13.68 14.33 5.58
CA ALA A 104 -12.83 14.44 6.76
C ALA A 104 -11.38 13.99 6.47
N GLY A 105 -11.12 13.43 5.28
CA GLY A 105 -9.83 12.87 4.90
C GLY A 105 -9.62 11.44 5.40
N SER A 106 -10.66 10.78 5.91
CA SER A 106 -10.58 9.38 6.33
C SER A 106 -10.60 8.47 5.10
N ASN A 107 -9.74 7.46 5.07
CA ASN A 107 -9.75 6.46 3.99
C ASN A 107 -10.97 5.54 4.14
N VAL A 108 -11.87 5.58 3.17
CA VAL A 108 -13.09 4.79 3.12
C VAL A 108 -12.86 3.45 2.42
N SER A 109 -12.06 3.43 1.36
CA SER A 109 -11.82 2.23 0.57
C SER A 109 -10.49 2.29 -0.16
N THR A 110 -9.83 1.14 -0.21
CA THR A 110 -8.60 0.90 -0.97
C THR A 110 -8.80 -0.27 -1.91
N LEU A 111 -8.35 -0.15 -3.17
CA LEU A 111 -8.23 -1.28 -4.09
C LEU A 111 -6.84 -1.27 -4.73
N ALA A 112 -6.09 -2.34 -4.53
CA ALA A 112 -4.74 -2.51 -5.06
C ALA A 112 -4.69 -3.68 -6.06
N TYR A 113 -3.86 -3.56 -7.10
CA TYR A 113 -3.61 -4.63 -8.07
C TYR A 113 -2.14 -4.69 -8.47
N GLY A 114 -1.72 -5.81 -9.05
CA GLY A 114 -0.34 -6.01 -9.48
C GLY A 114 0.63 -6.30 -8.33
N LYS A 115 1.84 -6.74 -8.70
CA LYS A 115 2.85 -7.22 -7.75
C LYS A 115 3.52 -6.07 -7.01
N ASN A 116 3.62 -4.90 -7.63
CA ASN A 116 4.27 -3.73 -7.06
C ASN A 116 3.33 -2.91 -6.15
N THR A 117 2.52 -3.58 -5.34
CA THR A 117 1.67 -2.96 -4.30
C THR A 117 1.99 -3.55 -2.94
N VAL A 118 1.59 -2.89 -1.86
CA VAL A 118 1.78 -3.43 -0.50
C VAL A 118 1.17 -4.84 -0.38
N ALA A 119 -0.02 -5.06 -0.93
CA ALA A 119 -0.67 -6.38 -0.92
C ALA A 119 0.03 -7.38 -1.83
N GLY A 120 0.40 -6.97 -3.05
CA GLY A 120 1.13 -7.81 -4.02
C GLY A 120 2.48 -8.28 -3.49
N ILE A 121 3.28 -7.36 -2.93
CA ILE A 121 4.58 -7.65 -2.30
C ILE A 121 4.40 -8.64 -1.15
N LYS A 122 3.43 -8.40 -0.26
CA LYS A 122 3.14 -9.31 0.86
C LYS A 122 2.74 -10.70 0.38
N GLN A 123 1.93 -10.79 -0.68
CA GLN A 123 1.53 -12.08 -1.24
C GLN A 123 2.74 -12.82 -1.85
N GLU A 124 3.58 -12.12 -2.60
CA GLU A 124 4.78 -12.69 -3.25
C GLU A 124 5.81 -13.19 -2.23
N LEU A 125 6.02 -12.43 -1.15
CA LEU A 125 6.92 -12.78 -0.05
C LEU A 125 6.29 -13.73 0.99
N LYS A 126 5.05 -14.19 0.73
CA LYS A 126 4.28 -15.12 1.58
C LYS A 126 4.01 -14.59 2.99
N VAL A 127 3.77 -13.29 3.12
CA VAL A 127 3.43 -12.59 4.36
C VAL A 127 2.13 -11.75 4.25
N PRO A 128 1.02 -12.32 3.73
CA PRO A 128 -0.22 -11.56 3.47
C PRO A 128 -0.82 -10.88 4.70
N GLN A 129 -0.57 -11.41 5.90
CA GLN A 129 -1.14 -10.90 7.16
C GLN A 129 -0.24 -9.89 7.89
N LEU A 130 0.98 -9.63 7.37
CA LEU A 130 1.87 -8.61 7.93
C LEU A 130 1.16 -7.26 7.93
N LYS A 131 1.01 -6.63 9.10
CA LYS A 131 0.42 -5.30 9.20
C LYS A 131 1.43 -4.28 8.70
N PHE A 132 0.98 -3.38 7.84
CA PHE A 132 1.82 -2.29 7.35
C PHE A 132 1.28 -0.95 7.83
N VAL A 133 2.14 -0.14 8.44
CA VAL A 133 1.77 1.13 9.07
C VAL A 133 2.60 2.25 8.45
N ALA A 134 1.99 2.99 7.52
CA ALA A 134 2.56 4.20 6.95
C ALA A 134 1.45 5.15 6.51
N THR A 135 1.65 6.45 6.66
CA THR A 135 0.72 7.45 6.12
C THR A 135 1.16 7.88 4.73
N HIS A 136 0.18 8.22 3.87
CA HIS A 136 0.47 8.81 2.56
C HIS A 136 1.33 10.06 2.64
N THR A 137 1.13 10.89 3.66
CA THR A 137 1.93 12.09 3.87
C THR A 137 3.41 11.75 4.08
N LEU A 138 3.72 10.70 4.83
CA LEU A 138 5.10 10.27 5.05
C LEU A 138 5.74 9.72 3.79
N ILE A 139 5.02 8.84 3.07
CA ILE A 139 5.50 8.26 1.80
C ILE A 139 5.78 9.39 0.79
N ASN A 140 4.84 10.33 0.62
CA ASN A 140 4.99 11.45 -0.32
C ASN A 140 6.13 12.40 0.07
N LYS A 141 6.30 12.68 1.36
CA LYS A 141 7.45 13.47 1.85
C LYS A 141 8.77 12.81 1.51
N GLN A 142 8.85 11.48 1.61
CA GLN A 142 10.06 10.76 1.27
C GLN A 142 10.37 10.74 -0.22
N MET A 143 9.36 10.45 -1.05
CA MET A 143 9.51 10.48 -2.51
C MET A 143 9.95 11.87 -3.01
N ALA A 144 9.47 12.94 -2.35
CA ALA A 144 9.85 14.31 -2.70
C ALA A 144 11.34 14.64 -2.46
N LEU A 145 12.09 13.80 -1.74
CA LEU A 145 13.54 13.96 -1.56
C LEU A 145 14.36 13.52 -2.79
N GLY A 146 13.70 12.95 -3.81
CA GLY A 146 14.33 12.62 -5.10
C GLY A 146 15.21 11.37 -5.08
N GLY A 147 14.91 10.40 -4.21
CA GLY A 147 15.57 9.08 -4.21
C GLY A 147 15.27 8.29 -5.49
N LYS A 148 16.19 7.41 -5.91
CA LYS A 148 16.00 6.57 -7.11
C LYS A 148 15.11 5.36 -6.85
N VAL A 149 15.03 4.92 -5.60
CA VAL A 149 14.23 3.76 -5.17
C VAL A 149 12.81 4.19 -4.82
N THR A 150 11.83 3.59 -5.48
CA THR A 150 10.40 3.81 -5.19
C THR A 150 10.01 3.23 -3.84
N PHE A 151 8.88 3.70 -3.30
CA PHE A 151 8.34 3.18 -2.04
C PHE A 151 8.15 1.65 -2.04
N THR A 152 7.62 1.10 -3.13
CA THR A 152 7.27 -0.32 -3.24
C THR A 152 8.50 -1.20 -3.44
N GLU A 153 9.51 -0.72 -4.17
CA GLU A 153 10.83 -1.36 -4.23
C GLU A 153 11.48 -1.40 -2.84
N ALA A 154 11.47 -0.27 -2.13
CA ALA A 154 12.05 -0.21 -0.79
C ALA A 154 11.33 -1.11 0.21
N LEU A 155 10.00 -1.18 0.15
CA LEU A 155 9.21 -2.08 0.98
C LEU A 155 9.55 -3.55 0.71
N SER A 156 9.67 -3.93 -0.58
CA SER A 156 10.04 -5.28 -0.97
C SER A 156 11.44 -5.65 -0.45
N SER A 157 12.42 -4.78 -0.68
CA SER A 157 13.80 -4.98 -0.20
C SER A 157 13.88 -5.06 1.32
N ALA A 158 13.10 -4.26 2.04
CA ALA A 158 13.07 -4.30 3.49
C ALA A 158 12.55 -5.65 4.01
N ILE A 159 11.42 -6.14 3.50
CA ILE A 159 10.88 -7.44 3.91
C ILE A 159 11.83 -8.58 3.54
N GLN A 160 12.42 -8.54 2.33
CA GLN A 160 13.42 -9.53 1.90
C GLN A 160 14.64 -9.54 2.81
N SER A 161 15.15 -8.38 3.23
CA SER A 161 16.29 -8.30 4.15
C SER A 161 16.01 -9.02 5.48
N PHE A 162 14.80 -8.93 6.03
CA PHE A 162 14.46 -9.67 7.24
C PHE A 162 14.35 -11.18 7.01
N LEU A 163 13.86 -11.61 5.84
CA LEU A 163 13.62 -13.01 5.53
C LEU A 163 14.86 -13.77 5.05
N GLU A 164 15.87 -13.07 4.53
CA GLU A 164 16.97 -13.67 3.77
C GLU A 164 18.37 -13.30 4.30
N ASP A 165 18.54 -12.14 4.95
CA ASP A 165 19.86 -11.71 5.44
C ASP A 165 20.11 -12.25 6.86
N ASP A 166 21.04 -13.19 6.96
CA ASP A 166 21.58 -13.74 8.21
C ASP A 166 23.01 -13.26 8.51
N SER A 167 23.58 -12.37 7.69
CA SER A 167 24.93 -11.84 7.89
C SER A 167 25.01 -10.89 9.09
N ASN A 168 23.92 -10.17 9.35
CA ASN A 168 23.81 -9.29 10.51
C ASN A 168 23.22 -10.06 11.71
N ALA A 169 24.04 -10.28 12.75
CA ALA A 169 23.62 -10.98 13.96
C ALA A 169 22.45 -10.35 14.74
N LYS A 170 22.06 -9.11 14.40
CA LYS A 170 20.88 -8.43 14.98
C LYS A 170 19.61 -8.62 14.14
N ASN A 171 19.70 -9.16 12.92
CA ASN A 171 18.55 -9.44 12.07
C ASN A 171 17.70 -10.58 12.67
N PRO A 172 16.36 -10.53 12.60
CA PRO A 172 15.49 -11.59 13.14
C PRO A 172 15.85 -12.99 12.63
N LEU A 173 16.24 -13.15 11.35
CA LEU A 173 16.63 -14.45 10.83
C LEU A 173 17.89 -15.01 11.51
N ALA A 174 18.92 -14.17 11.67
CA ALA A 174 20.15 -14.54 12.35
C ALA A 174 19.90 -14.91 13.82
N LEU A 175 18.97 -14.22 14.50
CA LEU A 175 18.60 -14.55 15.88
C LEU A 175 17.90 -15.90 16.00
N ILE A 176 17.00 -16.25 15.05
CA ILE A 176 16.38 -17.58 15.03
C ILE A 176 17.44 -18.66 14.77
N LEU A 177 18.37 -18.42 13.83
CA LEU A 177 19.44 -19.37 13.52
C LEU A 177 20.42 -19.57 14.68
N LYS A 178 20.63 -18.55 15.50
CA LYS A 178 21.52 -18.61 16.66
C LYS A 178 20.97 -19.48 17.79
N ASP A 179 19.66 -19.48 17.99
CA ASP A 179 18.98 -20.34 18.99
C ASP A 179 17.63 -20.84 18.45
N PRO A 180 17.64 -21.83 17.53
CA PRO A 180 16.41 -22.31 16.91
C PRO A 180 15.41 -22.88 17.93
N THR A 181 15.93 -23.48 19.01
CA THR A 181 15.13 -24.12 20.06
C THR A 181 14.28 -23.12 20.84
N ALA A 182 14.77 -21.90 21.10
CA ALA A 182 13.97 -20.84 21.70
C ALA A 182 12.74 -20.44 20.85
N PHE A 183 12.79 -20.71 19.54
CA PHE A 183 11.69 -20.44 18.61
C PHE A 183 10.92 -21.70 18.22
N GLY A 184 11.08 -22.81 18.96
CA GLY A 184 10.36 -24.05 18.73
C GLY A 184 10.82 -24.82 17.48
N LEU A 185 12.06 -24.61 17.05
CA LEU A 185 12.71 -25.40 15.99
C LEU A 185 13.74 -26.37 16.59
N ALA A 186 14.12 -27.40 15.83
CA ALA A 186 15.20 -28.31 16.24
C ALA A 186 16.56 -27.59 16.22
N ALA A 187 17.51 -28.03 17.07
CA ALA A 187 18.83 -27.40 17.17
C ALA A 187 19.64 -27.37 15.85
N GLY A 188 19.36 -28.29 14.92
CA GLY A 188 19.95 -28.32 13.57
C GLY A 188 19.07 -27.69 12.48
N ALA A 189 18.17 -26.76 12.83
CA ALA A 189 17.27 -26.15 11.87
C ALA A 189 18.03 -25.44 10.74
N THR A 190 17.58 -25.66 9.51
CA THR A 190 18.17 -25.02 8.33
C THR A 190 17.71 -23.57 8.21
N LYS A 191 18.42 -22.77 7.42
CA LYS A 191 17.99 -21.41 7.03
C LYS A 191 16.56 -21.39 6.47
N ALA A 192 16.20 -22.37 5.64
CA ALA A 192 14.85 -22.47 5.10
C ALA A 192 13.79 -22.66 6.20
N MET A 193 14.06 -23.51 7.20
CA MET A 193 13.15 -23.71 8.33
C MET A 193 13.02 -22.45 9.19
N ALA A 194 14.14 -21.76 9.44
CA ALA A 194 14.15 -20.49 10.16
C ALA A 194 13.39 -19.38 9.41
N THR A 195 13.56 -19.29 8.09
CA THR A 195 12.82 -18.35 7.23
C THR A 195 11.31 -18.63 7.24
N GLU A 196 10.88 -19.90 7.13
CA GLU A 196 9.45 -20.25 7.25
C GLU A 196 8.89 -19.94 8.63
N LYS A 197 9.67 -20.18 9.70
CA LYS A 197 9.27 -19.80 11.06
C LYS A 197 9.13 -18.28 11.21
N LEU A 198 10.05 -17.51 10.63
CA LEU A 198 9.96 -16.06 10.62
C LEU A 198 8.74 -15.56 9.83
N ARG A 199 8.41 -16.20 8.69
CA ARG A 199 7.17 -15.92 7.95
C ARG A 199 5.93 -16.15 8.80
N SER A 200 5.91 -17.19 9.65
CA SER A 200 4.77 -17.42 10.55
C SER A 200 4.61 -16.25 11.52
N TYR A 201 5.68 -15.78 12.16
CA TYR A 201 5.64 -14.62 13.05
C TYR A 201 5.22 -13.32 12.36
N LEU A 202 5.66 -13.09 11.11
CA LEU A 202 5.22 -11.95 10.32
C LEU A 202 3.71 -11.98 10.07
N ASN A 203 3.13 -13.17 9.87
CA ASN A 203 1.70 -13.36 9.65
C ASN A 203 0.86 -13.41 10.94
N GLU A 204 1.44 -13.80 12.08
CA GLU A 204 0.79 -13.90 13.39
C GLU A 204 0.75 -12.56 14.15
N GLY A 205 0.67 -11.44 13.42
CA GLY A 205 0.57 -10.11 14.02
C GLY A 205 1.84 -9.26 13.96
N GLY A 206 2.81 -9.63 13.12
CA GLY A 206 3.92 -8.75 12.79
C GLY A 206 3.44 -7.38 12.30
N THR A 207 4.17 -6.33 12.66
CA THR A 207 3.89 -4.96 12.25
C THR A 207 5.14 -4.33 11.66
N LEU A 208 5.03 -3.87 10.42
CA LEU A 208 6.08 -3.15 9.72
C LEU A 208 5.66 -1.69 9.56
N SER A 209 6.42 -0.79 10.17
CA SER A 209 6.15 0.64 10.20
C SER A 209 7.17 1.40 9.36
N LEU A 210 6.70 2.34 8.53
CA LEU A 210 7.60 3.32 7.90
C LEU A 210 7.94 4.38 8.93
N LEU A 211 9.22 4.51 9.28
CA LEU A 211 9.64 5.55 10.21
C LEU A 211 9.76 6.89 9.47
N PRO A 212 9.29 8.01 10.08
CA PRO A 212 9.57 9.33 9.55
C PRO A 212 11.07 9.60 9.60
N ASN A 213 11.59 10.37 8.64
CA ASN A 213 12.99 10.78 8.58
C ASN A 213 13.51 11.17 9.96
N ALA A 214 14.31 10.30 10.55
CA ALA A 214 15.11 10.68 11.70
C ALA A 214 16.01 11.82 11.22
N LYS A 215 15.95 12.99 11.88
CA LYS A 215 16.94 14.03 11.66
C LYS A 215 18.30 13.41 11.96
N SER A 216 19.14 13.20 10.94
CA SER A 216 20.53 12.90 11.19
C SER A 216 21.24 14.19 11.60
N SER A 217 22.41 14.09 12.21
CA SER A 217 23.26 15.25 12.51
C SER A 217 23.74 16.02 11.27
N THR A 218 23.47 15.51 10.07
CA THR A 218 23.97 16.05 8.78
C THR A 218 22.87 16.37 7.76
N GLY A 219 21.58 16.12 8.06
CA GLY A 219 20.48 16.45 7.16
C GLY A 219 19.22 15.59 7.33
N VAL A 220 18.33 15.66 6.33
CA VAL A 220 17.17 14.77 6.20
C VAL A 220 17.65 13.47 5.53
N ASP A 221 17.43 12.32 6.17
CA ASP A 221 17.78 11.03 5.59
C ASP A 221 16.97 10.79 4.30
N LYS A 222 17.66 10.42 3.22
CA LYS A 222 17.03 10.06 1.94
C LYS A 222 16.63 8.60 1.90
N ASN A 223 17.14 7.76 2.80
CA ASN A 223 16.87 6.33 2.85
C ASN A 223 15.44 6.03 3.29
N TRP A 224 14.91 4.91 2.83
CA TRP A 224 13.68 4.35 3.40
C TRP A 224 14.05 3.54 4.65
N ILE A 225 13.45 3.87 5.79
CA ILE A 225 13.68 3.18 7.05
C ILE A 225 12.39 2.48 7.48
N PHE A 226 12.44 1.17 7.57
CA PHE A 226 11.33 0.36 8.04
C PHE A 226 11.68 -0.28 9.38
N GLU A 227 10.77 -0.18 10.34
CA GLU A 227 10.87 -0.84 11.62
C GLU A 227 9.87 -2.01 11.68
N LEU A 228 10.41 -3.20 11.91
CA LEU A 228 9.64 -4.42 12.13
C LEU A 228 9.54 -4.72 13.63
N SER A 229 8.31 -4.92 14.10
CA SER A 229 8.00 -5.43 15.43
C SER A 229 7.33 -6.79 15.32
N LEU A 230 7.81 -7.74 16.14
CA LEU A 230 7.32 -9.11 16.22
C LEU A 230 7.12 -9.50 17.69
N ALA A 231 5.93 -9.97 18.04
CA ALA A 231 5.62 -10.39 19.42
C ALA A 231 6.57 -11.49 19.93
N ALA A 232 7.01 -12.38 19.04
CA ALA A 232 7.93 -13.48 19.35
C ALA A 232 9.32 -13.04 19.86
N PHE A 233 9.68 -11.75 19.73
CA PHE A 233 11.00 -11.23 20.08
C PHE A 233 10.98 -10.31 21.32
N ALA A 234 10.01 -10.50 22.23
CA ALA A 234 9.96 -9.84 23.54
C ALA A 234 10.14 -8.31 23.49
N GLY A 235 9.49 -7.66 22.53
CA GLY A 235 9.52 -6.19 22.37
C GLY A 235 10.75 -5.63 21.64
N LYS A 236 11.65 -6.48 21.14
CA LYS A 236 12.71 -6.04 20.22
C LYS A 236 12.10 -5.57 18.89
N THR A 237 12.67 -4.52 18.31
CA THR A 237 12.39 -4.07 16.96
C THR A 237 13.61 -4.26 16.06
N PHE A 238 13.35 -4.35 14.76
CA PHE A 238 14.37 -4.58 13.74
C PHE A 238 14.26 -3.52 12.66
N CYS A 239 15.37 -2.93 12.27
CA CYS A 239 15.38 -1.88 11.25
C CYS A 239 15.96 -2.39 9.94
N ALA A 240 15.28 -2.11 8.84
CA ALA A 240 15.81 -2.21 7.50
C ALA A 240 16.01 -0.80 6.95
N VAL A 241 17.23 -0.50 6.50
CA VAL A 241 17.58 0.77 5.85
C VAL A 241 17.81 0.46 4.37
N VAL A 242 16.95 0.98 3.50
CA VAL A 242 17.07 0.84 2.05
C VAL A 242 17.59 2.14 1.47
N THR A 243 18.80 2.09 0.91
CA THR A 243 19.48 3.25 0.36
C THR A 243 18.87 3.70 -0.96
N CYS A 244 18.62 5.01 -1.07
CA CYS A 244 17.98 5.66 -2.22
C CYS A 244 18.93 6.16 -3.31
#